data_AF-T1ALM0-F1
#
_entry.id   AF-T1ALM0-F1
#
_cell.length_a   1.000
_cell.length_b   1.000
_cell.length_c   1.000
_cell.angle_alpha   90.00
_cell.angle_beta   90.00
_cell.angle_gamma   90.00
#
_symmetry.space_group_name_H-M   'P 1'
#
loop_
_entity.id
_entity.type
_entity.pdbx_description
1 polymer ?
#
loop_
_entity_poly.entity_id
_entity_poly.type
_entity_poly.pdbx_seq_one_letter_code
_entity_poly.pdbx_strand_id
1 'polypeptide(L)'
;LVTVGRLSDMWGRARMYNLGFAIFSTGSILLFIEPFQGTTGAWLLVGLRLIQAFGAAFLFANSAALLTDAFPPSERGKAMGINQIAFIGGSMVGLIAGGILAGIPDIHIGGFVLPTWRLIFLVSVPVGVVGTLWAYARLREISTRRAGQKVDFVGNITFAAGLTLVLISITYGLLPYGSSTTGWSSPFVIAGMAAGVGLLLSFLFIETRVSDPMFRLELFRSARSRPVISAPSWDPVGPGGDDAPPRPVVPGHLASPSMATPSRRSRSGPGWR
;
A
#
# COMPACT_ATOMS: atom_id res chain seq x y z
N LEU A 1 -4.17 3.18 6.86
CA LEU A 1 -4.07 2.47 5.56
C LEU A 1 -4.87 1.16 5.58
N VAL A 2 -4.62 0.25 6.52
CA VAL A 2 -5.31 -1.06 6.59
C VAL A 2 -6.84 -0.93 6.64
N THR A 3 -7.35 -0.10 7.54
CA THR A 3 -8.79 0.21 7.66
C THR A 3 -9.39 0.79 6.38
N VAL A 4 -8.64 1.68 5.73
CA VAL A 4 -9.05 2.38 4.51
C VAL A 4 -9.12 1.40 3.34
N GLY A 5 -8.17 0.47 3.25
CA GLY A 5 -8.21 -0.62 2.27
C GLY A 5 -9.46 -1.48 2.41
N ARG A 6 -9.79 -1.88 3.65
CA ARG A 6 -11.02 -2.64 3.93
C ARG A 6 -12.29 -1.85 3.57
N LEU A 7 -12.34 -0.57 3.94
CA LEU A 7 -13.46 0.31 3.57
C LEU A 7 -13.62 0.42 2.05
N SER A 8 -12.50 0.41 1.33
CA SER A 8 -12.50 0.50 -0.13
C SER A 8 -12.90 -0.79 -0.82
N ASP A 9 -12.58 -1.95 -0.23
CA ASP A 9 -13.10 -3.24 -0.69
C ASP A 9 -14.64 -3.34 -0.52
N MET A 10 -15.21 -2.61 0.44
CA MET A 10 -16.66 -2.57 0.67
C MET A 10 -17.38 -1.57 -0.25
N TRP A 11 -16.85 -0.35 -0.38
CA TRP A 11 -17.53 0.76 -1.08
C TRP A 11 -17.08 0.96 -2.54
N GLY A 12 -16.02 0.28 -2.96
CA GLY A 12 -15.45 0.35 -4.31
C GLY A 12 -14.11 1.10 -4.32
N ARG A 13 -13.10 0.47 -4.92
CA ARG A 13 -11.71 0.96 -4.90
C ARG A 13 -11.55 2.21 -5.74
N ALA A 14 -12.20 2.26 -6.91
CA ALA A 14 -12.14 3.40 -7.83
C ALA A 14 -12.79 4.65 -7.20
N ARG A 15 -13.94 4.45 -6.53
CA ARG A 15 -14.66 5.53 -5.83
C ARG A 15 -13.85 6.11 -4.68
N MET A 16 -13.28 5.24 -3.84
CA MET A 16 -12.46 5.68 -2.71
C MET A 16 -11.18 6.36 -3.16
N TYR A 17 -10.56 5.90 -4.25
CA TYR A 17 -9.40 6.58 -4.85
C TYR A 17 -9.75 7.99 -5.32
N ASN A 18 -10.87 8.16 -6.04
CA ASN A 18 -11.33 9.47 -6.48
C ASN A 18 -11.70 10.39 -5.31
N LEU A 19 -12.36 9.85 -4.28
CA LEU A 19 -12.66 10.58 -3.04
C LEU A 19 -11.37 11.04 -2.35
N GLY A 20 -10.33 10.21 -2.35
CA GLY A 20 -9.00 10.55 -1.83
C GLY A 20 -8.42 11.79 -2.50
N PHE A 21 -8.46 11.87 -3.83
CA PHE A 21 -8.01 13.06 -4.56
C PHE A 21 -8.84 14.30 -4.22
N ALA A 22 -10.16 14.17 -4.15
CA ALA A 22 -11.06 15.28 -3.83
C ALA A 22 -10.80 15.82 -2.42
N ILE A 23 -10.70 14.95 -1.41
CA ILE A 23 -10.41 15.33 -0.02
C ILE A 23 -9.02 15.97 0.06
N PHE A 24 -8.01 15.37 -0.56
CA PHE A 24 -6.65 15.88 -0.53
C PHE A 24 -6.55 17.27 -1.17
N SER A 25 -7.16 17.46 -2.35
CA SER A 25 -7.16 18.76 -3.06
C SER A 25 -7.92 19.82 -2.27
N THR A 26 -9.08 19.48 -1.73
CA THR A 26 -9.87 20.40 -0.90
C THR A 26 -9.11 20.78 0.36
N GLY A 27 -8.49 19.81 1.04
CA GLY A 27 -7.64 20.06 2.20
C GLY A 27 -6.45 20.98 1.88
N SER A 28 -5.79 20.76 0.74
CA SER A 28 -4.72 21.65 0.26
C SER A 28 -5.20 23.08 0.00
N ILE A 29 -6.39 23.26 -0.60
CA ILE A 29 -6.97 24.59 -0.81
C ILE A 29 -7.30 25.25 0.53
N LEU A 30 -7.91 24.51 1.46
CA LEU A 30 -8.25 25.02 2.79
C LEU A 30 -6.99 25.44 3.58
N LEU A 31 -5.89 24.68 3.46
CA LEU A 31 -4.59 25.02 4.07
C LEU A 31 -3.99 26.29 3.47
N PHE A 32 -4.20 26.53 2.17
CA PHE A 32 -3.73 27.73 1.49
C PHE A 32 -4.50 29.00 1.92
N ILE A 33 -5.83 28.92 2.01
CA ILE A 33 -6.70 30.08 2.31
C ILE A 33 -6.91 30.34 3.81
N GLU A 34 -6.40 29.46 4.68
CA GLU A 34 -6.51 29.52 6.14
C GLU A 34 -6.14 30.93 6.66
N PRO A 35 -7.03 31.72 7.28
CA PRO A 35 -6.73 33.14 7.56
C PRO A 35 -6.15 33.41 8.95
N PHE A 36 -6.17 32.44 9.87
CA PHE A 36 -5.79 32.63 11.26
C PHE A 36 -4.27 32.61 11.44
N GLN A 37 -3.82 33.30 12.49
CA GLN A 37 -2.41 33.39 12.86
C GLN A 37 -2.24 32.99 14.33
N GLY A 38 -0.98 32.75 14.74
CA GLY A 38 -0.67 32.34 16.11
C GLY A 38 -1.18 30.94 16.46
N THR A 39 -1.49 30.71 17.74
CA THR A 39 -1.86 29.39 18.27
C THR A 39 -3.12 28.83 17.63
N THR A 40 -4.12 29.68 17.33
CA THR A 40 -5.36 29.25 16.68
C THR A 40 -5.13 28.75 15.26
N GLY A 41 -4.32 29.47 14.48
CA GLY A 41 -3.91 29.05 13.14
C GLY A 41 -3.13 27.73 13.19
N ALA A 42 -2.21 27.58 14.15
CA ALA A 42 -1.45 26.34 14.32
C ALA A 42 -2.35 25.11 14.54
N TRP A 43 -3.35 25.20 15.43
CA TRP A 43 -4.29 24.10 15.66
C TRP A 43 -5.17 23.81 14.44
N LEU A 44 -5.61 24.85 13.73
CA LEU A 44 -6.39 24.66 12.50
C LEU A 44 -5.56 24.00 11.40
N LEU A 45 -4.29 24.39 11.23
CA LEU A 45 -3.36 23.75 10.31
C LEU A 45 -3.19 22.26 10.64
N VAL A 46 -3.04 21.91 11.92
CA VAL A 46 -2.98 20.50 12.34
C VAL A 46 -4.26 19.77 11.97
N GLY A 47 -5.43 20.35 12.26
CA GLY A 47 -6.72 19.75 11.89
C GLY A 47 -6.88 19.53 10.39
N LEU A 48 -6.54 20.53 9.57
CA LEU A 48 -6.60 20.42 8.11
C LEU A 48 -5.58 19.42 7.56
N ARG A 49 -4.40 19.30 8.17
CA ARG A 49 -3.41 18.26 7.85
C ARG A 49 -3.93 16.86 8.13
N LEU A 50 -4.71 16.67 9.20
CA LEU A 50 -5.36 15.38 9.45
C LEU A 50 -6.36 15.04 8.34
N ILE A 51 -7.17 16.01 7.90
CA ILE A 51 -8.09 15.82 6.76
C ILE A 51 -7.31 15.46 5.49
N GLN A 52 -6.23 16.17 5.20
CA GLN A 52 -5.37 15.89 4.06
C GLN A 52 -4.74 14.48 4.16
N ALA A 53 -4.32 14.06 5.35
CA ALA A 53 -3.78 12.73 5.61
C ALA A 53 -4.83 11.62 5.36
N PHE A 54 -6.10 11.85 5.68
CA PHE A 54 -7.18 10.93 5.30
C PHE A 54 -7.31 10.80 3.78
N GLY A 55 -7.29 11.92 3.05
CA GLY A 55 -7.30 11.92 1.58
C GLY A 55 -6.12 11.15 1.00
N ALA A 56 -4.91 11.39 1.51
CA ALA A 56 -3.70 10.67 1.12
C ALA A 56 -3.81 9.16 1.42
N ALA A 57 -4.37 8.79 2.57
CA ALA A 57 -4.53 7.39 2.95
C ALA A 57 -5.46 6.63 1.98
N PHE A 58 -6.51 7.27 1.47
CA PHE A 58 -7.35 6.70 0.41
C PHE A 58 -6.57 6.47 -0.88
N LEU A 59 -5.74 7.43 -1.28
CA LEU A 59 -4.90 7.30 -2.48
C LEU A 59 -3.92 6.13 -2.34
N PHE A 60 -3.17 6.09 -1.24
CA PHE A 60 -2.17 5.04 -1.01
C PHE A 60 -2.77 3.64 -0.85
N ALA A 61 -3.87 3.51 -0.09
CA ALA A 61 -4.49 2.20 0.13
C ALA A 61 -5.08 1.61 -1.15
N ASN A 62 -5.58 2.45 -2.05
CA ASN A 62 -6.27 2.00 -3.27
C ASN A 62 -5.37 1.90 -4.50
N SER A 63 -4.30 2.69 -4.59
CA SER A 63 -3.44 2.73 -5.79
C SER A 63 -2.89 1.36 -6.17
N ALA A 64 -2.22 0.68 -5.23
CA ALA A 64 -1.65 -0.65 -5.48
C ALA A 64 -2.72 -1.69 -5.81
N ALA A 65 -3.86 -1.63 -5.11
CA ALA A 65 -4.97 -2.56 -5.26
C ALA A 65 -5.61 -2.45 -6.66
N LEU A 66 -5.90 -1.22 -7.11
CA LEU A 66 -6.40 -0.92 -8.45
C LEU A 66 -5.44 -1.39 -9.55
N LEU A 67 -4.14 -1.22 -9.33
CA LEU A 67 -3.13 -1.64 -10.28
C LEU A 67 -3.07 -3.16 -10.41
N THR A 68 -3.15 -3.89 -9.30
CA THR A 68 -3.18 -5.35 -9.32
C THR A 68 -4.46 -5.94 -9.90
N ASP A 69 -5.57 -5.20 -9.82
CA ASP A 69 -6.85 -5.59 -10.41
C ASP A 69 -6.90 -5.31 -11.92
N ALA A 70 -6.22 -4.25 -12.39
CA ALA A 70 -6.22 -3.84 -13.79
C ALA A 70 -5.24 -4.64 -14.67
N PHE A 71 -4.16 -5.18 -14.10
CA PHE A 71 -3.10 -5.86 -14.85
C PHE A 71 -3.02 -7.38 -14.56
N PRO A 72 -2.71 -8.19 -15.58
CA PRO A 72 -2.52 -9.63 -15.41
C PRO A 72 -1.29 -9.93 -14.53
N PRO A 73 -1.23 -11.09 -13.84
CA PRO A 73 -0.17 -11.42 -12.88
C PRO A 73 1.25 -11.26 -13.40
N SER A 74 1.50 -11.56 -14.69
CA SER A 74 2.81 -11.43 -15.34
C SER A 74 3.29 -9.98 -15.47
N GLU A 75 2.38 -9.00 -15.50
CA GLU A 75 2.72 -7.58 -15.71
C GLU A 75 2.65 -6.76 -14.42
N ARG A 76 2.11 -7.32 -13.33
CA ARG A 76 1.96 -6.62 -12.04
C ARG A 76 3.27 -6.05 -11.51
N GLY A 77 4.38 -6.78 -11.67
CA GLY A 77 5.70 -6.31 -11.25
C GLY A 77 6.13 -5.04 -11.99
N LYS A 78 5.96 -5.00 -13.31
CA LYS A 78 6.23 -3.82 -14.15
C LYS A 78 5.32 -2.66 -13.77
N ALA A 79 4.03 -2.93 -13.61
CA ALA A 79 3.06 -1.91 -13.22
C ALA A 79 3.43 -1.29 -11.86
N MET A 80 3.69 -2.11 -10.84
CA MET A 80 4.12 -1.65 -9.51
C MET A 80 5.44 -0.86 -9.57
N GLY A 81 6.39 -1.29 -10.40
CA GLY A 81 7.63 -0.56 -10.63
C GLY A 81 7.40 0.85 -11.20
N ILE A 82 6.55 0.97 -12.23
CA ILE A 82 6.18 2.27 -12.82
C ILE A 82 5.48 3.16 -11.78
N ASN A 83 4.56 2.60 -10.99
CA ASN A 83 3.89 3.34 -9.91
C ASN A 83 4.90 3.85 -8.88
N GLN A 84 5.92 3.05 -8.53
CA GLN A 84 6.96 3.47 -7.59
C GLN A 84 7.86 4.57 -8.17
N ILE A 85 8.21 4.49 -9.46
CA ILE A 85 8.96 5.55 -10.15
C ILE A 85 8.15 6.86 -10.14
N ALA A 86 6.85 6.79 -10.43
CA ALA A 86 5.97 7.96 -10.37
C ALA A 86 5.90 8.55 -8.96
N PHE A 87 5.82 7.70 -7.92
CA PHE A 87 5.83 8.13 -6.53
C PHE A 87 7.12 8.86 -6.15
N ILE A 88 8.29 8.25 -6.44
CA ILE A 88 9.59 8.85 -6.13
C ILE A 88 9.79 10.13 -6.94
N GLY A 89 9.48 10.11 -8.24
CA GLY A 89 9.57 11.27 -9.11
C GLY A 89 8.69 12.43 -8.62
N GLY A 90 7.44 12.15 -8.24
CA GLY A 90 6.54 13.13 -7.64
C GLY A 90 7.07 13.69 -6.32
N SER A 91 7.65 12.84 -5.47
CA SER A 91 8.28 13.27 -4.21
C SER A 91 9.46 14.22 -4.45
N MET A 92 10.32 13.90 -5.41
CA MET A 92 11.46 14.76 -5.81
C MET A 92 10.99 16.11 -6.34
N VAL A 93 10.01 16.12 -7.26
CA VAL A 93 9.41 17.35 -7.77
C VAL A 93 8.81 18.18 -6.63
N GLY A 94 8.12 17.53 -5.69
CA GLY A 94 7.54 18.19 -4.51
C GLY A 94 8.61 18.82 -3.60
N LEU A 95 9.71 18.12 -3.34
CA LEU A 95 10.82 18.64 -2.53
C LEU A 95 11.53 19.83 -3.21
N ILE A 96 11.79 19.74 -4.51
CA ILE A 96 12.40 20.82 -5.29
C ILE A 96 11.48 22.04 -5.31
N ALA A 97 10.20 21.84 -5.63
CA ALA A 97 9.21 22.92 -5.63
C ALA A 97 9.08 23.56 -4.24
N GLY A 98 9.03 22.74 -3.18
CA GLY A 98 8.99 23.21 -1.79
C GLY A 98 10.22 24.04 -1.42
N GLY A 99 11.43 23.59 -1.81
CA GLY A 99 12.68 24.31 -1.57
C GLY A 99 12.74 25.65 -2.30
N ILE A 100 12.32 25.69 -3.57
CA ILE A 100 12.24 26.93 -4.35
C ILE A 100 11.25 27.91 -3.69
N LEU A 101 10.05 27.43 -3.34
CA LEU A 101 9.04 28.25 -2.70
C LEU A 101 9.47 28.77 -1.33
N ALA A 102 10.26 28.01 -0.57
CA ALA A 102 10.79 28.45 0.72
C ALA A 102 11.76 29.65 0.62
N GLY A 103 12.39 29.85 -0.54
CA GLY A 103 13.31 30.97 -0.79
C GLY A 103 12.65 32.24 -1.31
N ILE A 104 11.35 32.22 -1.62
CA ILE A 104 10.63 33.39 -2.17
C ILE A 104 10.17 34.29 -1.00
N PRO A 105 10.41 35.61 -1.06
CA PRO A 105 9.93 36.55 -0.04
C PRO A 105 8.40 36.56 0.07
N ASP A 106 7.88 37.01 1.22
CA ASP A 106 6.43 37.14 1.42
C ASP A 106 5.81 38.09 0.38
N ILE A 107 4.63 37.74 -0.10
CA ILE A 107 3.96 38.47 -1.17
C ILE A 107 3.09 39.57 -0.56
N HIS A 108 3.32 40.82 -0.97
CA HIS A 108 2.64 41.99 -0.46
C HIS A 108 1.68 42.55 -1.53
N ILE A 109 0.38 42.53 -1.28
CA ILE A 109 -0.64 43.04 -2.21
C ILE A 109 -1.58 43.99 -1.46
N GLY A 110 -1.51 45.29 -1.77
CA GLY A 110 -2.50 46.26 -1.27
C GLY A 110 -2.67 46.31 0.25
N GLY A 111 -1.60 46.05 1.02
CA GLY A 111 -1.63 45.98 2.49
C GLY A 111 -1.85 44.58 3.08
N PHE A 112 -2.15 43.57 2.26
CA PHE A 112 -2.19 42.17 2.66
C PHE A 112 -0.83 41.51 2.47
N VAL A 113 -0.36 40.79 3.51
CA VAL A 113 0.85 39.97 3.45
C VAL A 113 0.44 38.51 3.35
N LEU A 114 0.81 37.86 2.26
CA LEU A 114 0.64 36.42 2.06
C LEU A 114 1.97 35.72 2.35
N PRO A 115 2.05 34.92 3.44
CA PRO A 115 3.24 34.15 3.72
C PRO A 115 3.50 33.11 2.63
N THR A 116 4.66 33.18 2.00
CA THR A 116 4.97 32.39 0.80
C THR A 116 4.97 30.88 1.06
N TRP A 117 5.29 30.45 2.28
CA TRP A 117 5.23 29.03 2.68
C TRP A 117 3.85 28.39 2.44
N ARG A 118 2.77 29.17 2.40
CA ARG A 118 1.42 28.68 2.11
C ARG A 118 1.27 28.18 0.68
N LEU A 119 2.07 28.69 -0.26
CA LEU A 119 2.04 28.25 -1.65
C LEU A 119 2.43 26.78 -1.81
N ILE A 120 3.17 26.21 -0.85
CA ILE A 120 3.55 24.79 -0.85
C ILE A 120 2.31 23.89 -0.88
N PHE A 121 1.22 24.29 -0.23
CA PHE A 121 -0.04 23.54 -0.26
C PHE A 121 -0.74 23.61 -1.61
N LEU A 122 -0.61 24.76 -2.28
CA LEU A 122 -1.23 25.01 -3.58
C LEU A 122 -0.57 24.18 -4.69
N VAL A 123 0.73 23.88 -4.59
CA VAL A 123 1.46 23.04 -5.57
C VAL A 123 0.77 21.70 -5.81
N SER A 124 0.19 21.09 -4.77
CA SER A 124 -0.46 19.79 -4.90
C SER A 124 -1.88 19.86 -5.46
N VAL A 125 -2.49 21.05 -5.50
CA VAL A 125 -3.89 21.24 -5.94
C VAL A 125 -4.07 20.92 -7.42
N PRO A 126 -3.26 21.45 -8.37
CA PRO A 126 -3.40 21.08 -9.79
C PRO A 126 -3.31 19.58 -10.02
N VAL A 127 -2.36 18.91 -9.35
CA VAL A 127 -2.18 17.45 -9.46
C VAL A 127 -3.41 16.72 -8.92
N GLY A 128 -3.93 17.14 -7.77
CA GLY A 128 -5.10 16.54 -7.17
C GLY A 128 -6.39 16.76 -7.97
N VAL A 129 -6.59 17.96 -8.55
CA VAL A 129 -7.74 18.27 -9.40
C VAL A 129 -7.68 17.49 -10.71
N VAL A 130 -6.54 17.53 -11.41
CA VAL A 130 -6.35 16.76 -12.65
C VAL A 130 -6.49 15.25 -12.37
N GLY A 131 -5.90 14.78 -11.27
CA GLY A 131 -6.04 13.41 -10.79
C GLY A 131 -7.50 13.02 -10.54
N THR A 132 -8.28 13.87 -9.88
CA THR A 132 -9.73 13.65 -9.63
C THR A 132 -10.49 13.54 -10.95
N LEU A 133 -10.33 14.52 -11.85
CA LEU A 133 -11.05 14.55 -13.13
C LEU A 133 -10.69 13.35 -14.00
N TRP A 134 -9.41 13.00 -14.06
CA TRP A 134 -8.93 11.89 -14.87
C TRP A 134 -9.35 10.54 -14.27
N ALA A 135 -9.25 10.40 -12.95
CA ALA A 135 -9.68 9.20 -12.25
C ALA A 135 -11.18 8.96 -12.44
N TYR A 136 -12.00 10.00 -12.29
CA TYR A 136 -13.44 9.93 -12.54
C TYR A 136 -13.77 9.51 -13.97
N ALA A 137 -13.03 10.03 -14.96
CA ALA A 137 -13.28 9.72 -16.37
C ALA A 137 -12.80 8.32 -16.81
N ARG A 138 -11.76 7.78 -16.18
CA ARG A 138 -11.08 6.56 -16.67
C ARG A 138 -11.15 5.36 -15.74
N LEU A 139 -11.22 5.54 -14.43
CA LEU A 139 -11.34 4.39 -13.53
C LEU A 139 -12.75 3.84 -13.58
N ARG A 140 -12.84 2.55 -13.93
CA ARG A 140 -14.05 1.76 -13.80
C ARG A 140 -13.94 0.91 -12.54
N GLU A 141 -15.07 0.66 -11.90
CA GLU A 141 -15.11 -0.30 -10.79
C GLU A 141 -15.04 -1.71 -11.36
N ILE A 142 -13.89 -2.36 -11.23
CA ILE A 142 -13.63 -3.72 -11.74
C ILE A 142 -13.85 -4.75 -10.62
N SER A 143 -13.67 -4.36 -9.36
CA SER A 143 -13.70 -5.28 -8.22
C SER A 143 -15.13 -5.64 -7.80
N THR A 144 -15.40 -6.94 -7.63
CA THR A 144 -16.63 -7.45 -7.04
C THR A 144 -16.68 -7.06 -5.57
N ARG A 145 -17.65 -6.24 -5.17
CA ARG A 145 -17.85 -5.84 -3.78
C ARG A 145 -17.97 -7.08 -2.89
N ARG A 146 -17.10 -7.20 -1.88
CA ARG A 146 -17.25 -8.23 -0.85
C ARG A 146 -18.32 -7.77 0.13
N ALA A 147 -19.57 -8.17 -0.12
CA ALA A 147 -20.67 -7.94 0.80
C ALA A 147 -20.46 -8.74 2.10
N GLY A 148 -20.69 -8.11 3.27
CA GLY A 148 -20.74 -8.78 4.57
C GLY A 148 -19.58 -8.51 5.53
N GLN A 149 -18.50 -7.84 5.11
CA GLN A 149 -17.41 -7.48 6.02
C GLN A 149 -17.78 -6.29 6.92
N LYS A 150 -17.46 -6.38 8.20
CA LYS A 150 -17.62 -5.26 9.15
C LYS A 150 -16.28 -4.59 9.44
N VAL A 151 -16.33 -3.29 9.67
CA VAL A 151 -15.17 -2.52 10.17
C VAL A 151 -15.13 -2.68 11.68
N ASP A 152 -14.03 -3.25 12.20
CA ASP A 152 -13.78 -3.27 13.63
C ASP A 152 -13.32 -1.88 14.09
N PHE A 153 -14.26 -1.02 14.45
CA PHE A 153 -13.95 0.33 14.92
C PHE A 153 -13.16 0.33 16.23
N VAL A 154 -13.43 -0.61 17.13
CA VAL A 154 -12.76 -0.67 18.43
C VAL A 154 -11.29 -1.04 18.23
N GLY A 155 -11.01 -2.13 17.53
CA GLY A 155 -9.64 -2.52 17.21
C GLY A 155 -8.89 -1.43 16.43
N ASN A 156 -9.53 -0.80 15.45
CA ASN A 156 -8.91 0.30 14.69
C ASN A 156 -8.58 1.52 15.55
N ILE A 157 -9.47 1.94 16.46
CA ILE A 157 -9.23 3.08 17.35
C ILE A 157 -8.12 2.74 18.33
N THR A 158 -8.16 1.57 18.97
CA THR A 158 -7.11 1.13 19.91
C THR A 158 -5.75 1.04 19.22
N PHE A 159 -5.69 0.46 18.02
CA PHE A 159 -4.47 0.40 17.22
C PHE A 159 -3.95 1.78 16.82
N ALA A 160 -4.83 2.64 16.27
CA ALA A 160 -4.45 3.98 15.83
C ALA A 160 -3.99 4.86 17.01
N ALA A 161 -4.70 4.83 18.14
CA ALA A 161 -4.35 5.57 19.34
C ALA A 161 -3.03 5.06 19.94
N GLY A 162 -2.86 3.74 20.07
CA GLY A 162 -1.64 3.14 20.58
C GLY A 162 -0.41 3.47 19.73
N LEU A 163 -0.53 3.31 18.39
CA LEU A 163 0.53 3.64 17.47
C LEU A 163 0.86 5.14 17.47
N THR A 164 -0.16 6.01 17.51
CA THR A 164 0.03 7.46 17.57
C THR A 164 0.76 7.87 18.84
N LEU A 165 0.38 7.32 20.00
CA LEU A 165 1.06 7.59 21.27
C LEU A 165 2.52 7.15 21.25
N VAL A 166 2.82 5.95 20.73
CA VAL A 166 4.21 5.50 20.57
C VAL A 166 5.00 6.46 19.68
N LEU A 167 4.46 6.86 18.54
CA LEU A 167 5.14 7.77 17.61
C LEU A 167 5.35 9.16 18.21
N ILE A 168 4.36 9.69 18.95
CA ILE A 168 4.50 10.95 19.70
C ILE A 168 5.61 10.80 20.74
N SER A 169 5.60 9.74 21.55
CA SER A 169 6.63 9.51 22.56
C SER A 169 8.03 9.38 21.97
N ILE A 170 8.20 8.70 20.84
CA ILE A 170 9.50 8.64 20.15
C ILE A 170 9.92 10.05 19.69
N THR A 171 9.00 10.79 19.08
CA THR A 171 9.27 12.15 18.58
C THR A 171 9.70 13.09 19.70
N TYR A 172 8.98 13.09 20.83
CA TYR A 172 9.33 13.91 21.99
C TYR A 172 10.52 13.36 22.78
N GLY A 173 10.79 12.05 22.72
CA GLY A 173 11.97 11.42 23.32
C GLY A 173 13.28 11.84 22.66
N LEU A 174 13.23 12.23 21.38
CA LEU A 174 14.39 12.76 20.65
C LEU A 174 14.65 14.26 20.94
N LEU A 175 13.71 14.97 21.57
CA LEU A 175 13.87 16.38 21.93
C LEU A 175 14.60 16.52 23.28
N PRO A 176 15.39 17.57 23.52
CA PRO A 176 16.05 17.80 24.80
C PRO A 176 15.05 17.95 25.96
N TYR A 177 15.42 17.47 27.15
CA TYR A 177 14.61 17.60 28.36
C TYR A 177 15.49 17.78 29.60
N GLY A 178 15.25 18.88 30.33
CA GLY A 178 16.06 19.23 31.50
C GLY A 178 17.53 19.43 31.14
N SER A 179 18.43 18.70 31.81
CA SER A 179 19.87 18.69 31.55
C SER A 179 20.31 17.68 30.49
N SER A 180 19.40 16.83 30.00
CA SER A 180 19.69 15.80 29.01
C SER A 180 19.47 16.33 27.60
N THR A 181 20.36 15.96 26.68
CA THR A 181 20.22 16.24 25.24
C THR A 181 19.06 15.49 24.59
N THR A 182 18.46 14.52 25.31
CA THR A 182 17.30 13.74 24.88
C THR A 182 16.23 13.65 25.96
N GLY A 183 14.99 13.42 25.53
CA GLY A 183 13.76 13.52 26.31
C GLY A 183 13.27 12.21 26.88
N TRP A 184 14.05 11.13 26.75
CA TRP A 184 13.67 9.80 27.20
C TRP A 184 13.38 9.69 28.70
N SER A 185 13.95 10.58 29.51
CA SER A 185 13.68 10.68 30.95
C SER A 185 12.44 11.50 31.30
N SER A 186 11.78 12.12 30.32
CA SER A 186 10.57 12.89 30.54
C SER A 186 9.43 11.96 31.00
N PRO A 187 8.76 12.25 32.13
CA PRO A 187 7.60 11.49 32.58
C PRO A 187 6.50 11.41 31.51
N PHE A 188 6.35 12.45 30.70
CA PHE A 188 5.40 12.48 29.59
C PHE A 188 5.75 11.45 28.50
N VAL A 189 7.03 11.36 28.12
CA VAL A 189 7.50 10.40 27.11
C VAL A 189 7.32 8.97 27.60
N ILE A 190 7.71 8.70 28.86
CA ILE A 190 7.60 7.38 29.48
C ILE A 190 6.13 6.97 29.63
N ALA A 191 5.28 7.84 30.16
CA ALA A 191 3.84 7.56 30.31
C ALA A 191 3.16 7.34 28.96
N GLY A 192 3.46 8.18 27.96
CA GLY A 192 2.95 8.04 26.60
C GLY A 192 3.41 6.74 25.94
N MET A 193 4.66 6.33 26.16
CA MET A 193 5.22 5.10 25.61
C MET A 193 4.54 3.89 26.26
N ALA A 194 4.43 3.88 27.60
CA ALA A 194 3.76 2.81 28.33
C ALA A 194 2.28 2.69 27.95
N ALA A 195 1.56 3.81 27.85
CA ALA A 195 0.16 3.84 27.42
C ALA A 195 0.00 3.37 25.97
N GLY A 196 0.86 3.83 25.06
CA GLY A 196 0.86 3.44 23.66
C GLY A 196 1.09 1.94 23.47
N VAL A 197 2.12 1.40 24.12
CA VAL A 197 2.40 -0.05 24.13
C VAL A 197 1.25 -0.82 24.77
N GLY A 198 0.71 -0.34 25.90
CA GLY A 198 -0.44 -0.96 26.56
C GLY A 198 -1.69 -1.03 25.68
N LEU A 199 -1.98 0.01 24.90
CA LEU A 199 -3.06 0.00 23.91
C LEU A 199 -2.77 -0.97 22.78
N LEU A 200 -1.55 -1.01 22.25
CA LEU A 200 -1.19 -1.97 21.19
C LEU A 200 -1.28 -3.42 21.68
N LEU A 201 -0.88 -3.71 22.92
CA LEU A 201 -1.09 -5.01 23.53
C LEU A 201 -2.58 -5.32 23.71
N SER A 202 -3.37 -4.35 24.19
CA SER A 202 -4.82 -4.48 24.31
C SER A 202 -5.49 -4.76 22.97
N PHE A 203 -5.02 -4.12 21.90
CA PHE A 203 -5.46 -4.39 20.53
C PHE A 203 -5.25 -5.87 20.14
N LEU A 204 -4.11 -6.47 20.47
CA LEU A 204 -3.88 -7.90 20.21
C LEU A 204 -4.92 -8.79 20.91
N PHE A 205 -5.33 -8.44 22.13
CA PHE A 205 -6.38 -9.18 22.83
C PHE A 205 -7.77 -8.95 22.24
N ILE A 206 -8.10 -7.70 21.85
CA ILE A 206 -9.38 -7.36 21.21
C ILE A 206 -9.52 -8.12 19.89
N GLU A 207 -8.46 -8.15 19.10
CA GLU A 207 -8.41 -8.79 17.79
C GLU A 207 -8.71 -10.29 17.86
N THR A 208 -8.32 -10.98 18.94
CA THR A 208 -8.64 -12.41 19.13
C THR A 208 -10.12 -12.68 19.40
N ARG A 209 -10.91 -11.66 19.75
CA ARG A 209 -12.33 -11.78 20.11
C ARG A 209 -13.28 -11.25 19.03
N VAL A 210 -12.77 -10.55 18.02
CA VAL A 210 -13.58 -9.93 16.97
C VAL A 210 -13.79 -10.89 15.80
N SER A 211 -14.99 -10.88 15.22
CA SER A 211 -15.40 -11.80 14.15
C SER A 211 -14.73 -11.53 12.80
N ASP A 212 -14.35 -10.28 12.51
CA ASP A 212 -13.61 -9.87 11.31
C ASP A 212 -12.29 -9.17 11.72
N PRO A 213 -11.27 -9.90 12.17
CA PRO A 213 -10.00 -9.31 12.61
C PRO A 213 -9.33 -8.53 11.47
N MET A 214 -8.79 -7.35 11.76
CA MET A 214 -7.95 -6.54 10.88
C MET A 214 -6.73 -7.32 10.32
N PHE A 215 -6.09 -8.17 11.12
CA PHE A 215 -5.00 -9.07 10.76
C PHE A 215 -5.43 -10.53 10.90
N ARG A 216 -5.37 -11.28 9.79
CA ARG A 216 -5.48 -12.75 9.85
C ARG A 216 -4.17 -13.34 10.35
N LEU A 217 -4.02 -13.46 11.67
CA LEU A 217 -2.83 -14.05 12.32
C LEU A 217 -2.53 -15.49 11.82
N GLU A 218 -3.54 -16.17 11.27
CA GLU A 218 -3.42 -17.49 10.64
C GLU A 218 -2.51 -17.49 9.40
N LEU A 219 -2.42 -16.38 8.65
CA LEU A 219 -1.53 -16.28 7.48
C LEU A 219 -0.05 -16.35 7.89
N PHE A 220 0.29 -15.76 9.04
CA PHE A 220 1.64 -15.86 9.60
C PHE A 220 1.93 -17.26 10.17
N ARG A 221 0.89 -18.02 10.55
CA ARG A 221 1.01 -19.42 10.99
C ARG A 221 1.21 -20.38 9.81
N SER A 222 0.66 -20.06 8.64
CA SER A 222 0.84 -20.84 7.40
C SER A 222 2.13 -20.54 6.64
N ALA A 223 2.96 -19.60 7.10
CA ALA A 223 4.22 -19.21 6.47
C ALA A 223 5.37 -20.24 6.66
N ARG A 224 5.08 -21.53 6.49
CA ARG A 224 6.02 -22.45 5.82
C ARG A 224 5.84 -22.31 4.30
N SER A 225 5.76 -21.08 3.82
CA SER A 225 5.96 -20.76 2.42
C SER A 225 7.47 -20.82 2.23
N ARG A 226 7.96 -22.00 1.82
CA ARG A 226 9.36 -22.19 1.44
C ARG A 226 9.72 -21.03 0.51
N PRO A 227 10.82 -20.29 0.76
CA PRO A 227 11.31 -19.38 -0.26
C PRO A 227 11.60 -20.26 -1.47
N VAL A 228 10.77 -20.18 -2.51
CA VAL A 228 11.13 -20.68 -3.83
C VAL A 228 12.14 -19.69 -4.37
N ILE A 229 13.32 -19.72 -3.76
CA ILE A 229 14.55 -19.44 -4.49
C ILE A 229 14.70 -20.69 -5.34
N SER A 230 13.99 -20.76 -6.46
CA SER A 230 14.53 -21.47 -7.59
C SER A 230 15.80 -20.70 -7.92
N ALA A 231 16.93 -21.16 -7.40
CA ALA A 231 18.21 -20.79 -7.96
C ALA A 231 18.04 -20.94 -9.48
N PRO A 232 18.39 -19.93 -10.29
CA PRO A 232 18.41 -20.13 -11.72
C PRO A 232 19.27 -21.36 -11.95
N SER A 233 18.71 -22.41 -12.56
CA SER A 233 19.50 -23.52 -13.06
C SER A 233 20.31 -22.94 -14.20
N TRP A 234 21.44 -22.32 -13.86
CA TRP A 234 22.49 -22.03 -14.79
C TRP A 234 23.07 -23.40 -15.16
N ASP A 235 22.42 -24.08 -16.10
CA ASP A 235 23.09 -25.10 -16.87
C ASP A 235 24.24 -24.36 -17.55
N PRO A 236 25.51 -24.73 -17.30
CA PRO A 236 26.61 -24.15 -18.05
C PRO A 236 26.31 -24.43 -19.51
N VAL A 237 26.14 -23.37 -20.30
CA VAL A 237 26.22 -23.49 -21.76
C VAL A 237 27.66 -23.91 -22.04
N GLY A 238 27.86 -25.23 -22.10
CA GLY A 238 29.11 -25.83 -22.54
C GLY A 238 29.41 -25.34 -23.96
N PRO A 239 30.70 -25.19 -24.34
CA PRO A 239 31.06 -24.82 -25.69
C PRO A 239 30.40 -25.80 -26.67
N GLY A 240 29.81 -25.26 -27.75
CA GLY A 240 28.97 -25.97 -28.71
C GLY A 240 29.46 -27.38 -29.03
N GLY A 241 28.59 -28.36 -28.75
CA GLY A 241 28.82 -29.75 -29.07
C GLY A 241 28.55 -30.06 -30.53
N ASP A 242 29.44 -29.62 -31.42
CA ASP A 242 29.55 -30.15 -32.79
C ASP A 242 30.71 -31.17 -32.94
N ASP A 243 31.49 -31.42 -31.87
CA ASP A 243 32.70 -32.27 -31.91
C ASP A 243 32.59 -33.60 -31.11
N ALA A 244 31.39 -34.15 -30.94
CA ALA A 244 31.25 -35.48 -30.34
C ALA A 244 31.57 -36.59 -31.38
N PRO A 245 32.53 -37.50 -31.14
CA PRO A 245 32.82 -38.57 -32.10
C PRO A 245 31.61 -39.51 -32.26
N PRO A 246 31.37 -40.08 -33.46
CA PRO A 246 30.19 -40.89 -33.72
C PRO A 246 30.16 -42.12 -32.81
N ARG A 247 29.01 -42.41 -32.20
CA ARG A 247 28.80 -43.65 -31.44
C ARG A 247 28.83 -44.85 -32.40
N PRO A 248 29.46 -45.98 -32.04
CA PRO A 248 29.50 -47.14 -32.90
C PRO A 248 28.10 -47.76 -33.04
N VAL A 249 27.70 -48.02 -34.28
CA VAL A 249 26.46 -48.72 -34.63
C VAL A 249 26.66 -50.21 -34.36
N VAL A 250 25.92 -50.76 -33.41
CA VAL A 250 25.85 -52.21 -33.16
C VAL A 250 24.84 -52.83 -34.13
N PRO A 251 25.20 -53.78 -35.00
CA PRO A 251 24.26 -54.43 -35.92
C PRO A 251 23.31 -55.39 -35.18
N GLY A 252 22.05 -55.40 -35.61
CA GLY A 252 20.98 -56.19 -34.99
C GLY A 252 21.09 -57.70 -35.22
N HIS A 253 20.61 -58.46 -34.23
CA HIS A 253 20.26 -59.87 -34.37
C HIS A 253 18.77 -60.08 -34.04
N LEU A 254 18.01 -60.32 -35.11
CA LEU A 254 16.93 -61.30 -35.34
C LEU A 254 16.20 -61.93 -34.12
N ALA A 255 14.86 -61.77 -34.13
CA ALA A 255 13.78 -62.79 -33.98
C ALA A 255 13.87 -63.83 -32.84
N SER A 256 12.84 -64.21 -32.06
CA SER A 256 11.36 -64.08 -32.07
C SER A 256 10.80 -64.78 -30.77
N PRO A 257 9.55 -65.29 -30.66
CA PRO A 257 8.32 -64.61 -30.22
C PRO A 257 7.56 -65.34 -29.06
N SER A 258 6.31 -64.92 -28.79
CA SER A 258 5.26 -65.47 -27.88
C SER A 258 5.10 -64.67 -26.57
N MET A 259 3.92 -64.31 -26.07
CA MET A 259 2.57 -64.85 -26.23
C MET A 259 1.57 -63.75 -25.81
N ALA A 260 0.61 -63.40 -26.65
CA ALA A 260 -0.67 -62.79 -26.23
C ALA A 260 -1.66 -62.78 -27.40
N THR A 261 -2.51 -63.81 -27.46
CA THR A 261 -3.70 -63.87 -28.30
C THR A 261 -4.96 -63.81 -27.41
N PRO A 262 -6.15 -63.49 -27.96
CA PRO A 262 -6.91 -62.34 -27.50
C PRO A 262 -8.39 -62.65 -27.19
N SER A 263 -9.16 -61.57 -27.01
CA SER A 263 -10.59 -61.44 -27.35
C SER A 263 -11.65 -61.74 -26.27
N ARG A 264 -12.50 -60.73 -26.02
CA ARG A 264 -13.94 -60.81 -26.31
C ARG A 264 -14.60 -59.44 -26.32
N ARG A 265 -15.17 -59.07 -27.47
CA ARG A 265 -16.27 -58.09 -27.61
C ARG A 265 -17.61 -58.84 -27.46
N SER A 266 -18.61 -58.20 -26.85
CA SER A 266 -19.98 -58.00 -27.42
C SER A 266 -20.89 -57.33 -26.39
N ARG A 267 -21.37 -56.12 -26.68
CA ARG A 267 -22.79 -55.74 -26.94
C ARG A 267 -23.78 -55.94 -25.78
N SER A 268 -24.39 -54.85 -25.32
CA SER A 268 -25.80 -54.47 -25.55
C SER A 268 -26.23 -53.31 -24.64
N GLY A 269 -26.97 -52.32 -25.16
CA GLY A 269 -27.71 -51.30 -24.37
C GLY A 269 -28.89 -51.92 -23.58
N PRO A 270 -29.89 -51.15 -23.07
CA PRO A 270 -30.36 -49.84 -23.55
C PRO A 270 -30.48 -48.74 -22.47
N GLY A 271 -30.70 -47.50 -22.92
CA GLY A 271 -30.83 -46.32 -22.08
C GLY A 271 -32.17 -46.18 -21.35
N TRP A 272 -32.21 -45.20 -20.44
CA TRP A 272 -33.42 -44.53 -19.96
C TRP A 272 -33.08 -43.08 -19.60
N ARG A 273 -33.79 -42.17 -20.29
CA ARG A 273 -34.29 -40.82 -19.93
C ARG A 273 -33.48 -39.90 -19.02
#